data_AF-A0A3M1HLN9-F1
#
_entry.id   AF-A0A3M1HLN9-F1
#
_cell.length_a   1.000
_cell.length_b   1.000
_cell.length_c   1.000
_cell.angle_alpha   90.00
_cell.angle_beta   90.00
_cell.angle_gamma   90.00
#
_symmetry.space_group_name_H-M   'P 1'
#
loop_
_entity.id
_entity.type
_entity.pdbx_description
1 polymer ?
#
loop_
_entity_poly.entity_id
_entity_poly.type
_entity_poly.pdbx_seq_one_letter_code
_entity_poly.pdbx_strand_id
1 'polypeptide(L)'
;MKITVIGGGSSYTPELINGFLQRCHDLPLRELWLMDIDPHRLQIVGQFAGRMVAAQGAPFAVHLSTDQQQAIAGADYVITQLRVGGMAARREDEYLGHRHGLIGQETTGVGGMAKALRTIPVILQVAQDIRRLAPSALLINFTNPAGLITEALSRHVPEVQSVGVCNIPINTKLEILDRLASRRGEVIDAERATLDTLGLNHLSWHRGFRLDGEDVWPQVFAAYVEEMRQAQDPEWDVDTLLALGMIPNDYLQYYYYTERKLAAQASWPPSRAEQVMAIEKSLLDYYADPAHSRPPEALSRRGGAHYSLVATQLIYAHYHDLGEIHVLNVPHRGAVAEWPPDWVLELPCRVHRSG
;
A
#
# COMPACT_ATOMS: atom_id res chain seq x y z
N MET A 1 6.19 9.75 20.38
CA MET A 1 6.45 9.35 18.98
C MET A 1 6.02 10.46 18.04
N LYS A 2 6.86 10.80 17.07
CA LYS A 2 6.58 11.69 15.93
C LYS A 2 6.51 10.85 14.65
N ILE A 3 5.38 10.94 13.95
CA ILE A 3 5.20 10.29 12.65
C ILE A 3 5.06 11.39 11.58
N THR A 4 5.79 11.24 10.48
CA THR A 4 5.72 12.17 9.34
C THR A 4 5.10 11.47 8.14
N VAL A 5 4.21 12.15 7.44
CA VAL A 5 3.55 11.68 6.23
C VAL A 5 3.88 12.63 5.08
N ILE A 6 4.73 12.19 4.15
CA ILE A 6 5.06 12.92 2.92
C ILE A 6 3.98 12.59 1.87
N GLY A 7 3.30 13.62 1.36
CA GLY A 7 2.06 13.48 0.59
C GLY A 7 0.80 13.56 1.46
N GLY A 8 0.83 14.36 2.52
CA GLY A 8 -0.26 14.54 3.49
C GLY A 8 -1.57 15.07 2.90
N GLY A 9 -1.54 15.71 1.72
CA GLY A 9 -2.72 16.16 0.95
C GLY A 9 -3.38 15.07 0.10
N SER A 10 -2.96 13.81 0.25
CA SER A 10 -3.62 12.65 -0.33
C SER A 10 -5.03 12.50 0.23
N SER A 11 -6.00 12.13 -0.63
CA SER A 11 -7.35 11.82 -0.16
C SER A 11 -7.44 10.50 0.64
N TYR A 12 -6.35 9.73 0.76
CA TYR A 12 -6.21 8.56 1.66
C TYR A 12 -5.81 8.95 3.07
N THR A 13 -5.28 10.17 3.29
CA THR A 13 -4.82 10.59 4.62
C THR A 13 -5.87 10.34 5.71
N PRO A 14 -7.17 10.61 5.51
CA PRO A 14 -8.17 10.30 6.54
C PRO A 14 -8.27 8.82 6.90
N GLU A 15 -8.06 7.90 5.96
CA GLU A 15 -8.00 6.46 6.26
C GLU A 15 -6.81 6.16 7.18
N LEU A 16 -5.64 6.76 6.88
CA LEU A 16 -4.44 6.64 7.69
C LEU A 16 -4.64 7.22 9.10
N ILE A 17 -5.28 8.38 9.22
CA ILE A 17 -5.65 8.97 10.52
C ILE A 17 -6.53 8.01 11.32
N ASN A 18 -7.56 7.42 10.69
CA ASN A 18 -8.43 6.45 11.35
C ASN A 18 -7.64 5.27 11.94
N GLY A 19 -6.66 4.74 11.21
CA GLY A 19 -5.80 3.67 11.72
C GLY A 19 -5.00 4.10 12.96
N PHE A 20 -4.47 5.32 12.98
CA PHE A 20 -3.76 5.85 14.16
C PHE A 20 -4.71 6.11 15.34
N LEU A 21 -5.93 6.59 15.08
CA LEU A 21 -6.94 6.78 16.11
C LEU A 21 -7.32 5.46 16.78
N GLN A 22 -7.46 4.38 16.01
CA GLN A 22 -7.73 3.04 16.53
C GLN A 22 -6.62 2.50 17.45
N ARG A 23 -5.39 2.99 17.30
CA ARG A 23 -4.21 2.56 18.08
C ARG A 23 -3.65 3.66 18.99
N CYS A 24 -4.38 4.75 19.21
CA CYS A 24 -3.83 5.93 19.89
C CYS A 24 -3.54 5.72 21.38
N HIS A 25 -4.10 4.66 21.98
CA HIS A 25 -3.80 4.26 23.36
C HIS A 25 -2.60 3.30 23.45
N ASP A 26 -2.33 2.56 22.38
CA ASP A 26 -1.27 1.54 22.36
C ASP A 26 0.03 2.07 21.70
N LEU A 27 -0.06 3.14 20.91
CA LEU A 27 1.08 3.86 20.37
C LEU A 27 1.20 5.23 21.06
N PRO A 28 2.38 5.60 21.62
CA PRO A 28 2.59 6.91 22.23
C PRO A 28 2.81 8.01 21.17
N LEU A 29 1.92 8.07 20.18
CA LEU A 29 1.89 9.11 19.17
C LEU A 29 1.61 10.46 19.86
N ARG A 30 2.46 11.45 19.61
CA ARG A 30 2.30 12.81 20.12
C ARG A 30 2.13 13.83 19.00
N GLU A 31 2.81 13.60 17.89
CA GLU A 31 2.82 14.49 16.75
C GLU A 31 2.67 13.70 15.46
N LEU A 32 1.68 14.07 14.67
CA LEU A 32 1.50 13.59 13.31
C LEU A 32 1.70 14.76 12.35
N TRP A 33 2.79 14.72 11.60
CA TRP A 33 3.15 15.76 10.64
C TRP A 33 2.67 15.37 9.24
N LEU A 34 1.76 16.15 8.67
CA LEU A 34 1.30 16.03 7.30
C LEU A 34 2.09 17.04 6.46
N MET A 35 2.91 16.53 5.55
CA MET A 35 3.70 17.34 4.63
C MET A 35 3.22 17.17 3.21
N ASP A 36 2.97 18.28 2.51
CA ASP A 36 2.66 18.28 1.09
C ASP A 36 3.19 19.54 0.41
N ILE A 37 3.47 19.44 -0.89
CA ILE A 37 3.89 20.59 -1.71
C ILE A 37 2.70 21.41 -2.20
N ASP A 38 1.49 20.84 -2.18
CA ASP A 38 0.24 21.53 -2.50
C ASP A 38 -0.41 22.06 -1.22
N PRO A 39 -0.26 23.36 -0.90
CA PRO A 39 -0.79 23.93 0.34
C PRO A 39 -2.32 23.92 0.38
N HIS A 40 -2.99 24.00 -0.78
CA HIS A 40 -4.44 24.03 -0.85
C HIS A 40 -5.03 22.67 -0.48
N ARG A 41 -4.52 21.59 -1.10
CA ARG A 41 -4.91 20.22 -0.75
C ARG A 41 -4.54 19.88 0.68
N LEU A 42 -3.35 20.27 1.12
CA LEU A 42 -2.89 20.05 2.49
C LEU A 42 -3.82 20.72 3.51
N GLN A 43 -4.29 21.94 3.24
CA GLN A 43 -5.20 22.64 4.13
C GLN A 43 -6.55 21.92 4.24
N ILE A 44 -7.16 21.52 3.12
CA ILE A 44 -8.46 20.81 3.13
C ILE A 44 -8.35 19.50 3.90
N VAL A 45 -7.40 18.65 3.53
CA VAL A 45 -7.23 17.32 4.12
C VAL A 45 -6.75 17.42 5.56
N GLY A 46 -5.81 18.33 5.85
CA GLY A 46 -5.25 18.55 7.17
C GLY A 46 -6.25 19.10 8.17
N GLN A 47 -7.13 20.02 7.76
CA GLN A 47 -8.22 20.50 8.61
C GLN A 47 -9.22 19.38 8.92
N PHE A 48 -9.57 18.56 7.94
CA PHE A 48 -10.44 17.40 8.16
C PHE A 48 -9.80 16.39 9.11
N ALA A 49 -8.51 16.06 8.93
CA ALA A 49 -7.73 15.24 9.84
C ALA A 49 -7.74 15.80 11.28
N GLY A 50 -7.54 17.11 11.44
CA GLY A 50 -7.63 17.77 12.75
C GLY A 50 -9.01 17.63 13.40
N ARG A 51 -10.09 17.74 12.62
CA ARG A 51 -11.46 17.52 13.12
C ARG A 51 -11.69 16.07 13.56
N MET A 52 -11.18 15.09 12.80
CA MET A 52 -11.26 13.68 13.17
C MET A 52 -10.56 13.39 14.51
N VAL A 53 -9.36 13.94 14.69
CA VAL A 53 -8.54 13.79 15.91
C VAL A 53 -9.24 14.45 17.11
N ALA A 54 -9.73 15.68 16.94
CA ALA A 54 -10.45 16.40 18.00
C ALA A 54 -11.75 15.69 18.40
N ALA A 55 -12.51 15.16 17.43
CA ALA A 55 -13.77 14.48 17.68
C ALA A 55 -13.60 13.19 18.51
N GLN A 56 -12.44 12.54 18.46
CA GLN A 56 -12.12 11.36 19.26
C GLN A 56 -11.32 11.68 20.53
N GLY A 57 -10.99 12.95 20.78
CA GLY A 57 -10.18 13.36 21.94
C GLY A 57 -8.79 12.71 21.96
N ALA A 58 -8.23 12.43 20.78
CA ALA A 58 -6.96 11.71 20.69
C ALA A 58 -5.78 12.55 21.23
N PRO A 59 -4.77 11.91 21.82
CA PRO A 59 -3.72 12.59 22.59
C PRO A 59 -2.61 13.21 21.72
N PHE A 60 -2.72 13.17 20.39
CA PHE A 60 -1.70 13.67 19.47
C PHE A 60 -2.15 14.90 18.69
N ALA A 61 -1.19 15.77 18.36
CA ALA A 61 -1.40 16.94 17.54
C ALA A 61 -1.16 16.65 16.05
N VAL A 62 -1.98 17.24 15.18
CA VAL A 62 -1.76 17.23 13.72
C VAL A 62 -1.06 18.52 13.33
N HIS A 63 0.11 18.39 12.70
CA HIS A 63 0.90 19.51 12.19
C HIS A 63 0.87 19.50 10.66
N LEU A 64 0.68 20.68 10.05
CA LEU A 64 0.74 20.84 8.60
C LEU A 64 2.02 21.58 8.24
N SER A 65 2.76 21.09 7.25
CA SER A 65 3.94 21.78 6.75
C SER A 65 4.09 21.62 5.24
N THR A 66 4.62 22.65 4.59
CA THR A 66 5.10 22.58 3.20
C THR A 66 6.63 22.43 3.13
N ASP A 67 7.30 22.39 4.29
CA ASP A 67 8.73 22.19 4.44
C ASP A 67 9.03 20.72 4.80
N GLN A 68 9.65 20.02 3.86
CA GLN A 68 10.02 18.61 4.00
C GLN A 68 11.00 18.36 5.15
N GLN A 69 12.02 19.22 5.30
CA GLN A 69 13.06 19.04 6.29
C GLN A 69 12.50 19.27 7.70
N GLN A 70 11.66 20.30 7.85
CA GLN A 70 10.95 20.55 9.11
C GLN A 70 10.07 19.36 9.52
N ALA A 71 9.31 18.82 8.56
CA ALA A 71 8.44 17.69 8.83
C ALA A 71 9.26 16.46 9.26
N ILE A 72 10.34 16.13 8.55
CA ILE A 72 11.17 14.95 8.82
C ILE A 72 11.98 15.06 10.11
N ALA A 73 12.44 16.25 10.50
CA ALA A 73 13.37 16.41 11.62
C ALA A 73 12.87 15.76 12.92
N GLY A 74 13.65 14.80 13.44
CA GLY A 74 13.32 14.05 14.67
C GLY A 74 12.11 13.12 14.57
N ALA A 75 11.70 12.71 13.36
CA ALA A 75 10.66 11.70 13.19
C ALA A 75 11.13 10.31 13.67
N ASP A 76 10.23 9.52 14.23
CA ASP A 76 10.45 8.09 14.52
C ASP A 76 10.05 7.21 13.32
N TYR A 77 9.04 7.65 12.56
CA TYR A 77 8.58 7.00 11.34
C TYR A 77 8.30 8.05 10.26
N VAL A 78 8.64 7.72 9.02
CA VAL A 78 8.28 8.52 7.85
C VAL A 78 7.52 7.65 6.87
N ILE A 79 6.33 8.10 6.48
CA ILE A 79 5.45 7.41 5.53
C ILE A 79 5.43 8.22 4.24
N THR A 80 5.70 7.60 3.09
CA THR A 80 5.55 8.24 1.78
C THR A 80 4.27 7.75 1.09
N GLN A 81 3.40 8.68 0.74
CA GLN A 81 2.16 8.44 0.00
C GLN A 81 1.92 9.47 -1.12
N LEU A 82 2.99 10.10 -1.58
CA LEU A 82 2.97 11.13 -2.61
C LEU A 82 2.75 10.55 -4.02
N ARG A 83 2.38 11.42 -4.96
CA ARG A 83 2.30 11.13 -6.40
C ARG A 83 2.95 12.25 -7.20
N VAL A 84 4.16 12.01 -7.72
CA VAL A 84 4.85 12.98 -8.56
C VAL A 84 4.10 13.18 -9.89
N GLY A 85 3.73 14.44 -10.17
CA GLY A 85 2.92 14.83 -11.33
C GLY A 85 1.40 14.69 -11.13
N GLY A 86 0.95 14.26 -9.96
CA GLY A 86 -0.47 14.15 -9.63
C GLY A 86 -1.24 13.19 -10.54
N MET A 87 -2.57 13.28 -10.50
CA MET A 87 -3.45 12.43 -11.31
C MET A 87 -3.37 12.73 -12.81
N ALA A 88 -2.99 13.96 -13.17
CA ALA A 88 -2.74 14.32 -14.57
C ALA A 88 -1.61 13.49 -15.17
N ALA A 89 -0.48 13.32 -14.46
CA ALA A 89 0.59 12.46 -14.94
C ALA A 89 0.17 10.98 -14.99
N ARG A 90 -0.61 10.49 -14.02
CA ARG A 90 -1.16 9.12 -14.07
C ARG A 90 -2.04 8.91 -15.30
N ARG A 91 -2.89 9.89 -15.64
CA ARG A 91 -3.70 9.85 -16.87
C ARG A 91 -2.81 9.70 -18.10
N GLU A 92 -1.72 10.45 -18.16
CA GLU A 92 -0.76 10.34 -19.26
C GLU A 92 0.02 9.02 -19.27
N ASP A 93 0.32 8.43 -18.11
CA ASP A 93 0.91 7.08 -18.02
C ASP A 93 -0.02 6.01 -18.60
N GLU A 94 -1.31 6.09 -18.27
CA GLU A 94 -2.34 5.17 -18.76
C GLU A 94 -2.55 5.35 -20.27
N TYR A 95 -2.66 6.58 -20.77
CA TYR A 95 -2.79 6.83 -22.21
C TYR A 95 -1.50 6.64 -23.00
N LEU A 96 -0.33 6.67 -22.37
CA LEU A 96 0.94 6.33 -23.03
C LEU A 96 0.91 4.89 -23.52
N GLY A 97 0.49 3.94 -22.68
CA GLY A 97 0.30 2.55 -23.12
C GLY A 97 -0.70 2.47 -24.26
N HIS A 98 -1.89 3.03 -24.06
CA HIS A 98 -2.99 2.98 -25.01
C HIS A 98 -2.61 3.50 -26.41
N ARG A 99 -1.92 4.66 -26.51
CA ARG A 99 -1.49 5.26 -27.79
C ARG A 99 -0.54 4.37 -28.60
N HIS A 100 0.16 3.45 -27.95
CA HIS A 100 1.12 2.56 -28.58
C HIS A 100 0.64 1.10 -28.67
N GLY A 101 -0.63 0.83 -28.39
CA GLY A 101 -1.17 -0.54 -28.37
C GLY A 101 -0.56 -1.41 -27.25
N LEU A 102 -0.07 -0.77 -26.19
CA LEU A 102 0.49 -1.41 -25.00
C LEU A 102 -0.44 -1.23 -23.80
N ILE A 103 -0.24 -2.03 -22.76
CA ILE A 103 -1.01 -1.90 -21.52
C ILE A 103 -0.79 -0.52 -20.90
N GLY A 104 -1.88 0.23 -20.72
CA GLY A 104 -1.93 1.49 -20.01
C GLY A 104 -2.24 1.28 -18.54
N GLN A 105 -1.24 1.34 -17.66
CA GLN A 105 -1.43 1.03 -16.24
C GLN A 105 -0.44 1.81 -15.36
N GLU A 106 -0.88 2.26 -14.19
CA GLU A 106 -0.12 3.16 -13.30
C GLU A 106 1.25 2.64 -12.84
N THR A 107 1.35 1.35 -12.54
CA THR A 107 2.49 0.69 -11.88
C THR A 107 3.08 -0.45 -12.70
N THR A 108 2.44 -0.82 -13.81
CA THR A 108 2.80 -1.96 -14.67
C THR A 108 3.16 -1.50 -16.08
N GLY A 109 4.18 -2.11 -16.67
CA GLY A 109 4.61 -1.81 -18.03
C GLY A 109 5.08 -0.36 -18.20
N VAL A 110 4.77 0.24 -19.35
CA VAL A 110 5.29 1.57 -19.74
C VAL A 110 4.82 2.70 -18.82
N GLY A 111 3.61 2.61 -18.27
CA GLY A 111 3.11 3.59 -17.30
C GLY A 111 3.82 3.47 -15.95
N GLY A 112 4.03 2.24 -15.47
CA GLY A 112 4.86 1.97 -14.29
C GLY A 112 6.29 2.49 -14.42
N MET A 113 6.92 2.28 -15.58
CA MET A 113 8.25 2.81 -15.90
C MET A 113 8.27 4.35 -15.86
N ALA A 114 7.35 5.02 -16.55
CA ALA A 114 7.26 6.48 -16.57
C ALA A 114 7.05 7.05 -15.16
N LYS A 115 6.21 6.39 -14.34
CA LYS A 115 5.99 6.76 -12.95
C LYS A 115 7.24 6.59 -12.09
N ALA A 116 7.96 5.46 -12.23
CA ALA A 116 9.20 5.20 -11.52
C ALA A 116 10.25 6.27 -11.79
N LEU A 117 10.46 6.63 -13.07
CA LEU A 117 11.41 7.66 -13.49
C LEU A 117 11.12 9.04 -12.86
N ARG A 118 9.84 9.39 -12.69
CA ARG A 118 9.47 10.64 -12.02
C ARG A 118 9.66 10.57 -10.50
N THR A 119 9.46 9.40 -9.91
CA THR A 119 9.21 9.26 -8.47
C THR A 119 10.45 8.84 -7.68
N ILE A 120 11.29 7.95 -8.22
CA ILE A 120 12.52 7.50 -7.55
C ILE A 120 13.41 8.69 -7.15
N PRO A 121 13.69 9.70 -8.00
CA PRO A 121 14.54 10.83 -7.60
C PRO A 121 14.01 11.59 -6.38
N VAL A 122 12.68 11.78 -6.30
CA VAL A 122 12.03 12.47 -5.19
C VAL A 122 12.14 11.65 -3.90
N ILE A 123 11.90 10.33 -3.98
CA ILE A 123 12.01 9.46 -2.81
C ILE A 123 13.46 9.36 -2.31
N LEU A 124 14.45 9.30 -3.20
CA LEU A 124 15.85 9.33 -2.80
C LEU A 124 16.18 10.65 -2.09
N GLN A 125 15.62 11.79 -2.51
CA GLN A 125 15.79 13.05 -1.80
C GLN A 125 15.15 13.04 -0.40
N VAL A 126 13.95 12.47 -0.25
CA VAL A 126 13.32 12.24 1.07
C VAL A 126 14.22 11.37 1.95
N ALA A 127 14.75 10.27 1.43
CA ALA A 127 15.66 9.38 2.17
C ALA A 127 16.95 10.10 2.60
N GLN A 128 17.49 10.99 1.76
CA GLN A 128 18.64 11.81 2.13
C GLN A 128 18.34 12.78 3.29
N ASP A 129 17.14 13.35 3.32
CA ASP A 129 16.70 14.17 4.45
C ASP A 129 16.51 13.35 5.71
N ILE A 130 15.91 12.14 5.61
CA ILE A 130 15.78 11.20 6.74
C ILE A 130 17.17 10.87 7.30
N ARG A 131 18.12 10.49 6.43
CA ARG A 131 19.50 10.17 6.83
C ARG A 131 20.17 11.28 7.65
N ARG A 132 19.87 12.54 7.35
CA ARG A 132 20.46 13.70 8.04
C ARG A 132 19.70 14.13 9.29
N LEU A 133 18.37 14.10 9.23
CA LEU A 133 17.51 14.79 10.20
C LEU A 133 16.76 13.84 11.13
N ALA A 134 16.67 12.56 10.76
CA ALA A 134 16.00 11.51 11.52
C ALA A 134 16.62 10.12 11.21
N PRO A 135 17.93 9.91 11.47
CA PRO A 135 18.65 8.72 11.03
C PRO A 135 18.14 7.40 11.63
N SER A 136 17.40 7.46 12.74
CA SER A 136 16.77 6.29 13.36
C SER A 136 15.36 6.01 12.85
N ALA A 137 14.82 6.84 11.95
CA ALA A 137 13.45 6.68 11.48
C ALA A 137 13.32 5.50 10.52
N LEU A 138 12.24 4.73 10.67
CA LEU A 138 11.83 3.76 9.67
C LEU A 138 11.05 4.47 8.55
N LEU A 139 11.51 4.34 7.31
CA LEU A 139 10.80 4.78 6.12
C LEU A 139 9.85 3.69 5.62
N ILE A 140 8.54 3.95 5.69
CA ILE A 140 7.48 3.07 5.20
C ILE A 140 6.96 3.63 3.87
N ASN A 141 7.34 3.00 2.77
CA ASN A 141 7.02 3.48 1.43
C ASN A 141 5.78 2.80 0.84
N PHE A 142 4.72 3.60 0.69
CA PHE A 142 3.55 3.23 -0.11
C PHE A 142 3.52 3.90 -1.47
N THR A 143 4.34 4.94 -1.68
CA THR A 143 4.43 5.59 -2.97
C THR A 143 4.83 4.56 -4.01
N ASN A 144 4.00 4.46 -5.05
CA ASN A 144 4.18 3.50 -6.12
C ASN A 144 5.13 4.03 -7.22
N PRO A 145 5.84 3.15 -7.96
CA PRO A 145 5.82 1.68 -7.83
C PRO A 145 6.66 1.20 -6.63
N ALA A 146 6.01 0.59 -5.64
CA ALA A 146 6.60 0.44 -4.30
C ALA A 146 7.81 -0.51 -4.30
N GLY A 147 7.76 -1.60 -5.08
CA GLY A 147 8.89 -2.52 -5.25
C GLY A 147 10.11 -1.85 -5.86
N LEU A 148 9.96 -1.14 -6.99
CA LEU A 148 11.07 -0.44 -7.65
C LEU A 148 11.66 0.70 -6.81
N ILE A 149 10.83 1.40 -6.06
CA ILE A 149 11.29 2.44 -5.14
C ILE A 149 12.09 1.83 -4.00
N THR A 150 11.64 0.71 -3.44
CA THR A 150 12.35 -0.02 -2.39
C THR A 150 13.69 -0.57 -2.90
N GLU A 151 13.72 -1.10 -4.13
CA GLU A 151 14.95 -1.51 -4.82
C GLU A 151 15.93 -0.33 -4.90
N ALA A 152 15.47 0.83 -5.38
CA ALA A 152 16.31 2.02 -5.48
C ALA A 152 16.82 2.52 -4.10
N LEU A 153 15.96 2.52 -3.08
CA LEU A 153 16.34 2.88 -1.70
C LEU A 153 17.43 1.93 -1.19
N SER A 154 17.24 0.62 -1.34
CA SER A 154 18.20 -0.38 -0.85
C SER A 154 19.56 -0.29 -1.54
N ARG A 155 19.60 0.11 -2.82
CA ARG A 155 20.84 0.24 -3.59
C ARG A 155 21.56 1.57 -3.38
N HIS A 156 20.83 2.66 -3.18
CA HIS A 156 21.40 4.01 -3.23
C HIS A 156 21.42 4.75 -1.88
N VAL A 157 20.59 4.33 -0.92
CA VAL A 157 20.59 4.87 0.45
C VAL A 157 20.39 3.74 1.47
N PRO A 158 21.23 2.67 1.45
CA PRO A 158 21.08 1.51 2.34
C PRO A 158 21.18 1.85 3.84
N GLU A 159 21.70 3.03 4.19
CA GLU A 159 21.80 3.49 5.58
C GLU A 159 20.46 3.93 6.17
N VAL A 160 19.44 4.16 5.33
CA VAL A 160 18.08 4.46 5.77
C VAL A 160 17.29 3.16 5.82
N GLN A 161 16.87 2.78 7.03
CA GLN A 161 15.98 1.63 7.22
C GLN A 161 14.66 1.91 6.51
N SER A 162 14.37 1.11 5.49
CA SER A 162 13.22 1.32 4.62
C SER A 162 12.54 0.02 4.24
N VAL A 163 11.23 0.10 4.04
CA VAL A 163 10.39 -1.01 3.65
C VAL A 163 9.31 -0.53 2.69
N GLY A 164 9.08 -1.29 1.63
CA GLY A 164 7.95 -1.06 0.73
C GLY A 164 6.73 -1.87 1.16
N VAL A 165 5.56 -1.28 1.00
CA VAL A 165 4.29 -1.88 1.44
C VAL A 165 3.24 -1.82 0.33
N CYS A 166 2.38 -2.84 0.30
CA CYS A 166 1.27 -2.97 -0.64
C CYS A 166 0.04 -3.47 0.11
N ASN A 167 -1.14 -3.08 -0.36
CA ASN A 167 -2.40 -3.51 0.25
C ASN A 167 -2.87 -4.89 -0.26
N ILE A 168 -2.35 -5.40 -1.39
CA ILE A 168 -2.85 -6.65 -1.98
C ILE A 168 -2.65 -7.85 -1.01
N PRO A 169 -1.46 -8.08 -0.43
CA PRO A 169 -1.28 -9.22 0.45
C PRO A 169 -2.19 -9.20 1.70
N ILE A 170 -2.43 -8.02 2.29
CA ILE A 170 -3.33 -7.94 3.45
C ILE A 170 -4.79 -8.17 3.04
N ASN A 171 -5.21 -7.67 1.87
CA ASN A 171 -6.56 -7.87 1.36
C ASN A 171 -6.81 -9.36 1.10
N THR A 172 -5.89 -10.02 0.38
CA THR A 172 -5.96 -11.46 0.12
C THR A 172 -5.98 -12.26 1.43
N LYS A 173 -5.16 -11.89 2.42
CA LYS A 173 -5.16 -12.54 3.73
C LYS A 173 -6.53 -12.41 4.43
N LEU A 174 -7.10 -11.22 4.45
CA LEU A 174 -8.40 -10.96 5.09
C LEU A 174 -9.55 -11.66 4.37
N GLU A 175 -9.54 -11.70 3.03
CA GLU A 175 -10.52 -12.43 2.24
C GLU A 175 -10.46 -13.94 2.49
N ILE A 176 -9.26 -14.52 2.57
CA ILE A 176 -9.08 -15.93 2.94
C ILE A 176 -9.62 -16.19 4.35
N LEU A 177 -9.33 -15.31 5.31
CA LEU A 177 -9.80 -15.43 6.69
C LEU A 177 -11.33 -15.35 6.78
N ASP A 178 -11.96 -14.41 6.09
CA ASP A 178 -13.42 -14.26 6.09
C ASP A 178 -14.12 -15.52 5.55
N ARG A 179 -13.56 -16.11 4.49
CA ARG A 179 -14.05 -17.38 3.92
C ARG A 179 -13.86 -18.55 4.88
N LEU A 180 -12.70 -18.64 5.54
CA LEU A 180 -12.43 -19.68 6.53
C LEU A 180 -13.35 -19.54 7.76
N ALA A 181 -13.51 -18.32 8.27
CA ALA A 181 -14.38 -17.97 9.38
C ALA A 181 -15.83 -18.37 9.08
N SER A 182 -16.33 -18.00 7.89
CA SER A 182 -17.67 -18.34 7.42
C SER A 182 -17.89 -19.86 7.33
N ARG A 183 -16.90 -20.62 6.85
CA ARG A 183 -16.99 -22.09 6.73
C ARG A 183 -16.91 -22.81 8.09
N ARG A 184 -16.13 -22.27 9.02
CA ARG A 184 -15.92 -22.85 10.36
C ARG A 184 -16.98 -22.40 11.38
N GLY A 185 -17.67 -21.29 11.11
CA GLY A 185 -18.62 -20.69 12.05
C GLY A 185 -17.92 -20.03 13.24
N GLU A 186 -16.67 -19.59 13.09
CA GLU A 186 -15.88 -18.96 14.16
C GLU A 186 -15.18 -17.70 13.65
N VAL A 187 -14.91 -16.74 14.55
CA VAL A 187 -14.07 -15.57 14.23
C VAL A 187 -12.61 -15.97 14.33
N ILE A 188 -11.81 -15.63 13.31
CA ILE A 188 -10.38 -15.94 13.24
C ILE A 188 -9.60 -14.63 13.27
N ASP A 189 -8.79 -14.45 14.31
CA ASP A 189 -7.90 -13.29 14.42
C ASP A 189 -6.82 -13.33 13.33
N ALA A 190 -6.62 -12.19 12.67
CA ALA A 190 -5.68 -12.11 11.55
C ALA A 190 -4.23 -12.40 11.96
N GLU A 191 -3.85 -12.14 13.21
CA GLU A 191 -2.50 -12.37 13.75
C GLU A 191 -2.14 -13.87 13.82
N ARG A 192 -3.14 -14.75 13.91
CA ARG A 192 -2.95 -16.22 13.92
C ARG A 192 -2.60 -16.79 12.56
N ALA A 193 -2.75 -15.99 11.49
CA ALA A 193 -2.59 -16.45 10.13
C ALA A 193 -1.39 -15.83 9.41
N THR A 194 -0.72 -16.63 8.58
CA THR A 194 0.38 -16.18 7.72
C THR A 194 0.09 -16.56 6.28
N LEU A 195 0.08 -15.56 5.40
CA LEU A 195 0.01 -15.74 3.95
C LEU A 195 1.44 -15.89 3.42
N ASP A 196 1.74 -16.97 2.70
CA ASP A 196 3.01 -17.14 1.98
C ASP A 196 2.87 -16.54 0.58
N THR A 197 3.50 -15.39 0.40
CA THR A 197 3.55 -14.63 -0.84
C THR A 197 4.98 -14.63 -1.36
N LEU A 198 5.18 -14.79 -2.66
CA LEU A 198 6.51 -14.61 -3.25
C LEU A 198 6.39 -13.93 -4.60
N GLY A 199 7.26 -12.96 -4.86
CA GLY A 199 7.43 -12.32 -6.15
C GLY A 199 7.94 -10.89 -5.98
N LEU A 200 7.46 -9.98 -6.82
CA LEU A 200 7.69 -8.54 -6.68
C LEU A 200 6.38 -7.84 -6.33
N ASN A 201 6.47 -6.58 -5.91
CA ASN A 201 5.28 -5.73 -5.79
C ASN A 201 4.47 -5.70 -7.10
N HIS A 202 3.18 -6.01 -7.04
CA HIS A 202 2.28 -6.15 -8.21
C HIS A 202 2.71 -7.22 -9.23
N LEU A 203 3.58 -8.15 -8.83
CA LEU A 203 4.01 -9.29 -9.63
C LEU A 203 4.34 -10.45 -8.69
N SER A 204 3.38 -10.81 -7.85
CA SER A 204 3.51 -11.80 -6.79
C SER A 204 2.48 -12.92 -6.90
N TRP A 205 2.81 -14.05 -6.27
CA TRP A 205 1.93 -15.22 -6.17
C TRP A 205 1.75 -15.59 -4.71
N HIS A 206 0.51 -15.92 -4.34
CA HIS A 206 0.19 -16.51 -3.06
C HIS A 206 0.20 -18.02 -3.20
N ARG A 207 1.03 -18.69 -2.40
CA ARG A 207 1.34 -20.12 -2.56
C ARG A 207 1.17 -20.94 -1.29
N GLY A 208 0.73 -20.31 -0.21
CA GLY A 208 0.60 -20.95 1.09
C GLY A 208 -0.22 -20.10 2.05
N PHE A 209 -0.88 -20.76 2.99
CA PHE A 209 -1.61 -20.09 4.07
C PHE A 209 -1.54 -20.96 5.31
N ARG A 210 -0.99 -20.42 6.40
CA ARG A 210 -0.91 -21.10 7.69
C ARG A 210 -1.83 -20.46 8.70
N LEU A 211 -2.50 -21.26 9.52
CA LEU A 211 -3.30 -20.83 10.67
C LEU A 211 -2.78 -21.56 11.91
N ASP A 212 -2.33 -20.82 12.92
CA ASP A 212 -1.69 -21.37 14.14
C ASP A 212 -0.55 -22.35 13.85
N GLY A 213 0.17 -22.10 12.75
CA GLY A 213 1.28 -22.94 12.29
C GLY A 213 0.86 -24.14 11.42
N GLU A 214 -0.43 -24.48 11.35
CA GLU A 214 -0.93 -25.54 10.48
C GLU A 214 -1.10 -25.04 9.04
N ASP A 215 -0.65 -25.84 8.07
CA ASP A 215 -0.86 -25.53 6.65
C ASP A 215 -2.30 -25.84 6.23
N VAL A 216 -3.05 -24.78 5.93
CA VAL A 216 -4.44 -24.87 5.45
C VAL A 216 -4.54 -24.50 3.97
N TRP A 217 -3.40 -24.31 3.28
CA TRP A 217 -3.37 -23.97 1.86
C TRP A 217 -4.15 -24.93 0.97
N PRO A 218 -4.07 -26.27 1.13
CA PRO A 218 -4.83 -27.18 0.28
C PRO A 218 -6.34 -26.92 0.33
N GLN A 219 -6.88 -26.58 1.51
CA GLN A 219 -8.29 -26.24 1.68
C GLN A 219 -8.64 -24.89 1.03
N VAL A 220 -7.80 -23.88 1.26
CA VAL A 220 -7.97 -22.52 0.73
C VAL A 220 -7.91 -22.52 -0.80
N PHE A 221 -6.90 -23.18 -1.36
CA PHE A 221 -6.69 -23.24 -2.80
C PHE A 221 -7.81 -24.02 -3.51
N ALA A 222 -8.20 -25.19 -2.99
CA ALA A 222 -9.32 -25.95 -3.56
C ALA A 222 -10.64 -25.16 -3.53
N ALA A 223 -10.88 -24.42 -2.44
CA ALA A 223 -12.04 -23.54 -2.32
C ALA A 223 -12.03 -22.41 -3.35
N TYR A 224 -10.88 -21.77 -3.56
CA TYR A 224 -10.71 -20.69 -4.54
C TYR A 224 -10.91 -21.20 -5.97
N VAL A 225 -10.35 -22.35 -6.32
CA VAL A 225 -10.55 -22.99 -7.64
C VAL A 225 -12.02 -23.30 -7.88
N GLU A 226 -12.75 -23.82 -6.89
CA GLU A 226 -14.17 -24.12 -7.03
C GLU A 226 -15.01 -22.85 -7.25
N GLU A 227 -14.68 -21.75 -6.56
CA GLU A 227 -15.32 -20.46 -6.83
C GLU A 227 -15.08 -19.99 -8.25
N MET A 228 -13.85 -20.09 -8.76
CA MET A 228 -13.54 -19.74 -10.15
C MET A 228 -14.26 -20.64 -11.17
N ARG A 229 -14.53 -21.91 -10.84
CA ARG A 229 -15.38 -22.80 -11.67
C ARG A 229 -16.83 -22.33 -11.74
N GLN A 230 -17.34 -21.75 -10.66
CA GLN A 230 -18.74 -21.34 -10.53
C GLN A 230 -18.99 -19.90 -10.99
N ALA A 231 -17.94 -19.07 -11.06
CA ALA A 231 -18.04 -17.69 -11.49
C ALA A 231 -18.46 -17.56 -12.96
N GLN A 232 -19.41 -16.66 -13.24
CA GLN A 232 -19.86 -16.37 -14.61
C GLN A 232 -18.76 -15.68 -15.44
N ASP A 233 -17.98 -14.81 -14.80
CA ASP A 233 -16.81 -14.15 -15.38
C ASP A 233 -15.65 -14.32 -14.40
N PRO A 234 -14.97 -15.47 -14.41
CA PRO A 234 -13.91 -15.74 -13.46
C PRO A 234 -12.73 -14.77 -13.67
N GLU A 235 -12.15 -14.37 -12.55
CA GLU A 235 -10.94 -13.56 -12.56
C GLU A 235 -9.77 -14.30 -13.22
N TRP A 236 -9.66 -15.59 -12.89
CA TRP A 236 -8.64 -16.51 -13.40
C TRP A 236 -9.27 -17.74 -14.02
N ASP A 237 -8.77 -18.15 -15.17
CA ASP A 237 -9.12 -19.45 -15.72
C ASP A 237 -8.59 -20.57 -14.82
N VAL A 238 -9.41 -21.61 -14.70
CA VAL A 238 -9.17 -22.71 -13.76
C VAL A 238 -7.92 -23.52 -14.13
N ASP A 239 -7.61 -23.64 -15.42
CA ASP A 239 -6.46 -24.41 -15.90
C ASP A 239 -5.15 -23.72 -15.51
N THR A 240 -5.08 -22.39 -15.62
CA THR A 240 -3.96 -21.57 -15.14
C THR A 240 -3.76 -21.75 -13.64
N LEU A 241 -4.82 -21.69 -12.84
CA LEU A 241 -4.71 -21.92 -11.39
C LEU A 241 -4.16 -23.31 -11.08
N LEU A 242 -4.74 -24.36 -11.67
CA LEU A 242 -4.32 -25.74 -11.45
C LEU A 242 -2.88 -26.00 -11.90
N ALA A 243 -2.45 -25.39 -13.00
CA ALA A 243 -1.07 -25.49 -13.49
C ALA A 243 -0.07 -24.81 -12.54
N LEU A 244 -0.45 -23.69 -11.93
CA LEU A 244 0.40 -22.95 -11.00
C LEU A 244 0.40 -23.56 -9.59
N GLY A 245 -0.74 -24.08 -9.12
CA GLY A 245 -0.94 -24.44 -7.72
C GLY A 245 -0.93 -23.22 -6.77
N MET A 246 -1.14 -22.02 -7.32
CA MET A 246 -1.00 -20.72 -6.64
C MET A 246 -2.17 -19.79 -6.99
N ILE A 247 -2.45 -18.82 -6.13
CA ILE A 247 -3.36 -17.70 -6.44
C ILE A 247 -2.49 -16.52 -6.91
N PRO A 248 -2.56 -16.12 -8.19
CA PRO A 248 -1.77 -15.00 -8.69
C PRO A 248 -2.34 -13.66 -8.19
N ASN A 249 -1.46 -12.69 -7.97
CA ASN A 249 -1.83 -11.29 -7.78
C ASN A 249 -2.63 -10.78 -8.99
N ASP A 250 -3.69 -9.98 -8.77
CA ASP A 250 -4.60 -9.48 -9.81
C ASP A 250 -3.89 -8.70 -10.94
N TYR A 251 -2.73 -8.10 -10.65
CA TYR A 251 -1.88 -7.46 -11.64
C TYR A 251 -1.26 -8.42 -12.66
N LEU A 252 -1.11 -9.71 -12.34
CA LEU A 252 -0.63 -10.70 -13.30
C LEU A 252 -1.59 -10.88 -14.49
N GLN A 253 -2.84 -10.41 -14.39
CA GLN A 253 -3.76 -10.41 -15.53
C GLN A 253 -3.27 -9.51 -16.68
N TYR A 254 -2.43 -8.50 -16.41
CA TYR A 254 -1.80 -7.70 -17.46
C TYR A 254 -0.77 -8.50 -18.28
N TYR A 255 -0.30 -9.64 -17.74
CA TYR A 255 0.69 -10.52 -18.36
C TYR A 255 0.04 -11.78 -18.94
N TYR A 256 -0.81 -12.47 -18.17
CA TYR A 256 -1.46 -13.70 -18.61
C TYR A 256 -2.66 -13.44 -19.53
N TYR A 257 -3.35 -12.30 -19.35
CA TYR A 257 -4.54 -11.94 -20.14
C TYR A 257 -4.37 -10.56 -20.80
N THR A 258 -3.18 -10.28 -21.34
CA THR A 258 -2.85 -8.99 -21.95
C THR A 258 -3.87 -8.56 -23.00
N GLU A 259 -4.30 -9.45 -23.89
CA GLU A 259 -5.29 -9.13 -24.94
C GLU A 259 -6.65 -8.72 -24.34
N ARG A 260 -7.13 -9.44 -23.31
CA ARG A 260 -8.37 -9.10 -22.60
C ARG A 260 -8.27 -7.71 -21.96
N LYS A 261 -7.12 -7.39 -21.35
CA LYS A 261 -6.88 -6.07 -20.73
C LYS A 261 -6.77 -4.96 -21.78
N LEU A 262 -6.08 -5.19 -22.90
CA LEU A 262 -6.03 -4.24 -24.02
C LEU A 262 -7.43 -3.98 -24.60
N ALA A 263 -8.22 -5.02 -24.81
CA ALA A 263 -9.59 -4.89 -25.30
C ALA A 263 -10.47 -4.07 -24.35
N ALA A 264 -10.34 -4.28 -23.03
CA ALA A 264 -11.03 -3.46 -22.04
C ALA A 264 -10.61 -1.97 -22.12
N GLN A 265 -9.31 -1.71 -22.30
CA GLN A 265 -8.75 -0.35 -22.43
C GLN A 265 -9.08 0.31 -23.77
N ALA A 266 -9.43 -0.45 -24.80
CA ALA A 266 -9.87 0.10 -26.09
C ALA A 266 -11.16 0.93 -25.98
N SER A 267 -11.96 0.69 -24.93
CA SER A 267 -13.20 1.44 -24.65
C SER A 267 -12.98 2.79 -23.98
N TRP A 268 -11.75 3.15 -23.62
CA TRP A 268 -11.46 4.45 -23.01
C TRP A 268 -11.67 5.59 -24.01
N PRO A 269 -12.14 6.77 -23.56
CA PRO A 269 -12.32 7.23 -22.17
C PRO A 269 -13.63 6.80 -21.46
N PRO A 270 -13.72 6.88 -20.11
CA PRO A 270 -12.68 7.38 -19.19
C PRO A 270 -11.72 6.29 -18.71
N SER A 271 -10.44 6.65 -18.66
CA SER A 271 -9.38 5.88 -18.00
C SER A 271 -9.60 5.76 -16.48
N ARG A 272 -8.86 4.87 -15.81
CA ARG A 272 -8.97 4.74 -14.34
C ARG A 272 -8.51 6.02 -13.64
N ALA A 273 -7.49 6.69 -14.16
CA ALA A 273 -7.04 7.98 -13.64
C ALA A 273 -8.17 9.02 -13.62
N GLU A 274 -8.95 9.13 -14.70
CA GLU A 274 -10.06 10.07 -14.80
C GLU A 274 -11.21 9.73 -13.85
N GLN A 275 -11.54 8.44 -13.71
CA GLN A 275 -12.51 7.99 -12.71
C GLN A 275 -12.07 8.36 -11.28
N VAL A 276 -10.79 8.15 -10.96
CA VAL A 276 -10.24 8.51 -9.64
C VAL A 276 -10.20 10.02 -9.45
N MET A 277 -9.94 10.83 -10.48
CA MET A 277 -10.03 12.29 -10.39
C MET A 277 -11.44 12.76 -10.00
N ALA A 278 -12.49 12.15 -10.57
CA ALA A 278 -13.87 12.46 -10.20
C ALA A 278 -14.16 12.09 -8.73
N ILE A 279 -13.71 10.92 -8.29
CA ILE A 279 -13.84 10.48 -6.88
C ILE A 279 -13.07 11.43 -5.94
N GLU A 280 -11.83 11.78 -6.28
CA GLU A 280 -11.02 12.69 -5.46
C GLU A 280 -11.67 14.06 -5.31
N LYS A 281 -12.29 14.59 -6.36
CA LYS A 281 -13.02 15.85 -6.28
C LYS A 281 -14.14 15.76 -5.24
N SER A 282 -14.99 14.75 -5.33
CA SER A 282 -16.08 14.56 -4.36
C SER A 282 -15.58 14.35 -2.92
N LEU A 283 -14.44 13.67 -2.74
CA LEU A 283 -13.85 13.49 -1.41
C LEU A 283 -13.30 14.82 -0.85
N LEU A 284 -12.64 15.63 -1.67
CA LEU A 284 -12.13 16.93 -1.22
C LEU A 284 -13.26 17.90 -0.88
N ASP A 285 -14.34 17.90 -1.67
CA ASP A 285 -15.56 18.67 -1.36
C ASP A 285 -16.14 18.24 0.00
N TYR A 286 -16.20 16.93 0.26
CA TYR A 286 -16.63 16.39 1.57
C TYR A 286 -15.68 16.80 2.71
N TYR A 287 -14.35 16.72 2.50
CA TYR A 287 -13.37 17.12 3.52
C TYR A 287 -13.38 18.62 3.80
N ALA A 288 -13.78 19.45 2.84
CA ALA A 288 -13.90 20.90 3.02
C ALA A 288 -15.08 21.29 3.91
N ASP A 289 -16.12 20.46 4.02
CA ASP A 289 -17.28 20.74 4.86
C ASP A 289 -16.92 20.62 6.37
N PRO A 290 -17.02 21.70 7.16
CA PRO A 290 -16.71 21.69 8.58
C PRO A 290 -17.67 20.82 9.42
N ALA A 291 -18.85 20.47 8.90
CA ALA A 291 -19.80 19.58 9.56
C ALA A 291 -19.33 18.12 9.57
N HIS A 292 -18.35 17.77 8.74
CA HIS A 292 -17.84 16.40 8.65
C HIS A 292 -16.59 16.19 9.51
N SER A 293 -16.60 15.11 10.28
CA SER A 293 -15.50 14.67 11.16
C SER A 293 -15.24 13.16 11.11
N ARG A 294 -15.88 12.45 10.18
CA ARG A 294 -15.72 11.01 9.95
C ARG A 294 -15.54 10.76 8.45
N PRO A 295 -14.66 9.83 8.02
CA PRO A 295 -14.49 9.55 6.60
C PRO A 295 -15.79 9.06 5.94
N PRO A 296 -16.06 9.48 4.69
CA PRO A 296 -17.25 9.04 3.98
C PRO A 296 -17.07 7.60 3.47
N GLU A 297 -18.17 6.85 3.34
CA GLU A 297 -18.16 5.50 2.76
C GLU A 297 -17.54 5.46 1.36
N ALA A 298 -17.71 6.55 0.59
CA ALA A 298 -17.15 6.69 -0.76
C ALA A 298 -15.62 6.57 -0.83
N LEU A 299 -14.90 6.74 0.29
CA LEU A 299 -13.45 6.57 0.36
C LEU A 299 -13.01 5.16 -0.07
N SER A 300 -13.81 4.13 0.25
CA SER A 300 -13.58 2.75 -0.17
C SER A 300 -13.49 2.57 -1.70
N ARG A 301 -14.14 3.44 -2.48
CA ARG A 301 -14.21 3.36 -3.94
C ARG A 301 -12.95 3.88 -4.65
N ARG A 302 -12.04 4.56 -3.94
CA ARG A 302 -10.77 5.03 -4.51
C ARG A 302 -9.87 3.86 -4.95
N GLY A 303 -10.06 2.67 -4.34
CA GLY A 303 -9.14 1.53 -4.41
C GLY A 303 -8.12 1.60 -3.27
N GLY A 304 -7.30 0.56 -3.05
CA GLY A 304 -6.31 0.56 -1.98
C GLY A 304 -6.88 0.40 -0.56
N ALA A 305 -8.00 -0.30 -0.40
CA ALA A 305 -8.57 -0.61 0.91
C ALA A 305 -7.52 -1.25 1.86
N HIS A 306 -7.67 -1.01 3.16
CA HIS A 306 -6.78 -1.52 4.22
C HIS A 306 -5.34 -0.97 4.18
N TYR A 307 -5.11 0.08 3.41
CA TYR A 307 -3.84 0.80 3.37
C TYR A 307 -3.41 1.29 4.77
N SER A 308 -4.34 1.87 5.52
CA SER A 308 -4.07 2.34 6.88
C SER A 308 -3.79 1.20 7.85
N LEU A 309 -4.41 0.04 7.63
CA LEU A 309 -4.20 -1.14 8.45
C LEU A 309 -2.76 -1.65 8.28
N VAL A 310 -2.25 -1.74 7.05
CA VAL A 310 -0.84 -2.11 6.79
C VAL A 310 0.12 -1.18 7.51
N ALA A 311 -0.06 0.14 7.34
CA ALA A 311 0.84 1.13 7.95
C ALA A 311 0.87 0.99 9.47
N THR A 312 -0.32 0.91 10.07
CA THR A 312 -0.47 0.99 11.52
C THR A 312 -0.15 -0.33 12.21
N GLN A 313 -0.42 -1.48 11.59
CA GLN A 313 0.03 -2.78 12.07
C GLN A 313 1.56 -2.89 12.01
N LEU A 314 2.18 -2.47 10.90
CA LEU A 314 3.63 -2.51 10.77
C LEU A 314 4.33 -1.63 11.83
N ILE A 315 3.86 -0.40 12.01
CA ILE A 315 4.39 0.51 13.04
C ILE A 315 4.19 -0.08 14.44
N TYR A 316 3.03 -0.68 14.69
CA TYR A 316 2.72 -1.31 15.97
C TYR A 316 3.64 -2.49 16.28
N ALA A 317 3.80 -3.42 15.34
CA ALA A 317 4.68 -4.56 15.45
C ALA A 317 6.15 -4.16 15.64
N HIS A 318 6.62 -3.20 14.84
CA HIS A 318 7.98 -2.68 14.93
C HIS A 318 8.22 -1.96 16.27
N TYR A 319 7.29 -1.09 16.70
CA TYR A 319 7.44 -0.33 17.93
C TYR A 319 7.48 -1.23 19.16
N HIS A 320 6.58 -2.21 19.25
CA HIS A 320 6.47 -3.11 20.41
C HIS A 320 7.35 -4.35 20.33
N ASP A 321 8.11 -4.52 19.24
CA ASP A 321 8.99 -5.68 19.01
C ASP A 321 8.26 -7.03 19.05
N LEU A 322 7.10 -7.09 18.40
CA LEU A 322 6.19 -8.23 18.51
C LEU A 322 6.66 -9.49 17.77
N GLY A 323 7.57 -9.35 16.80
CA GLY A 323 8.00 -10.47 15.96
C GLY A 323 6.87 -11.03 15.09
N GLU A 324 5.87 -10.20 14.76
CA GLU A 324 4.78 -10.55 13.85
C GLU A 324 5.25 -10.73 12.42
N ILE A 325 4.50 -11.50 11.63
CA ILE A 325 4.81 -11.73 10.21
C ILE A 325 3.94 -10.82 9.33
N HIS A 326 4.62 -9.98 8.55
CA HIS A 326 4.02 -9.05 7.60
C HIS A 326 4.56 -9.31 6.19
N VAL A 327 3.72 -9.26 5.16
CA VAL A 327 4.20 -9.34 3.77
C VAL A 327 4.71 -7.96 3.35
N LEU A 328 6.00 -7.88 3.07
CA LEU A 328 6.73 -6.62 2.87
C LEU A 328 7.61 -6.70 1.62
N ASN A 329 7.95 -5.54 1.06
CA ASN A 329 8.99 -5.43 0.05
C ASN A 329 10.32 -5.09 0.73
N VAL A 330 11.27 -6.02 0.68
CA VAL A 330 12.61 -5.89 1.27
C VAL A 330 13.65 -6.67 0.45
N PRO A 331 14.96 -6.35 0.55
CA PRO A 331 16.01 -7.23 0.04
C PRO A 331 15.88 -8.62 0.69
N HIS A 332 15.77 -9.67 -0.11
CA HIS A 332 15.40 -10.98 0.43
C HIS A 332 16.52 -11.66 1.23
N ARG A 333 17.77 -11.19 1.12
CA ARG A 333 18.92 -11.61 1.96
C ARG A 333 19.09 -13.13 2.06
N GLY A 334 18.87 -13.85 0.96
CA GLY A 334 18.98 -15.30 0.88
C GLY A 334 17.73 -16.10 1.27
N ALA A 335 16.60 -15.44 1.55
CA ALA A 335 15.31 -16.12 1.79
C ALA A 335 14.84 -16.97 0.59
N VAL A 336 15.28 -16.61 -0.62
CA VAL A 336 15.13 -17.41 -1.83
C VAL A 336 16.52 -17.88 -2.24
N ALA A 337 16.72 -19.20 -2.29
CA ALA A 337 17.97 -19.77 -2.72
C ALA A 337 18.25 -19.44 -4.19
N GLU A 338 19.53 -19.35 -4.56
CA GLU A 338 20.02 -19.13 -5.93
C GLU A 338 19.72 -17.74 -6.54
N TRP A 339 18.89 -16.92 -5.88
CA TRP A 339 18.62 -15.54 -6.32
C TRP A 339 19.61 -14.57 -5.66
N PRO A 340 20.01 -13.49 -6.36
CA PRO A 340 20.92 -12.50 -5.78
C PRO A 340 20.32 -11.86 -4.51
N PRO A 341 21.01 -11.95 -3.34
CA PRO A 341 20.42 -11.64 -2.04
C PRO A 341 20.05 -10.16 -1.84
N ASP A 342 20.53 -9.29 -2.73
CA ASP A 342 20.25 -7.86 -2.76
C ASP A 342 18.97 -7.50 -3.55
N TRP A 343 18.33 -8.47 -4.22
CA TRP A 343 17.05 -8.22 -4.90
C TRP A 343 15.93 -7.98 -3.90
N VAL A 344 15.18 -6.90 -4.12
CA VAL A 344 13.93 -6.65 -3.39
C VAL A 344 12.82 -7.55 -3.92
N LEU A 345 12.22 -8.31 -3.01
CA LEU A 345 11.07 -9.17 -3.26
C LEU A 345 9.92 -8.80 -2.32
N GLU A 346 8.69 -9.16 -2.69
CA GLU A 346 7.51 -9.10 -1.83
C GLU A 346 7.31 -10.48 -1.17
N LEU A 347 7.60 -10.58 0.13
CA LEU A 347 7.56 -11.84 0.89
C LEU A 347 7.21 -11.64 2.38
N PRO A 348 6.80 -12.71 3.11
CA PRO A 348 6.57 -12.66 4.55
C PRO A 348 7.87 -12.39 5.30
N CYS A 349 7.84 -11.39 6.17
CA CYS A 349 8.96 -10.91 6.96
C CYS A 349 8.56 -10.86 8.42
N ARG A 350 9.45 -11.33 9.31
CA ARG A 350 9.27 -11.15 10.75
C ARG A 350 9.72 -9.75 11.13
N VAL A 351 8.84 -8.98 11.77
CA VAL A 351 9.09 -7.57 12.11
C VAL A 351 9.49 -7.45 13.57
N HIS A 352 10.73 -7.00 13.79
CA HIS A 352 11.28 -6.65 15.09
C HIS A 352 11.61 -5.16 15.16
N ARG A 353 11.89 -4.64 16.36
CA ARG A 353 12.33 -3.24 16.52
C ARG A 353 13.66 -2.96 15.81
N SER A 354 14.47 -3.99 15.58
CA SER A 354 15.73 -3.90 14.82
C SER A 354 15.55 -3.85 13.30
N GLY A 355 14.31 -3.99 12.83
CA GLY A 355 13.96 -4.11 11.41
C GLY A 355 13.49 -5.47 10.99
#